data_AF-A0A3B8RW40-F1
#
_entry.id   AF-A0A3B8RW40-F1
#
_cell.length_a   1.000
_cell.length_b   1.000
_cell.length_c   1.000
_cell.angle_alpha   90.00
_cell.angle_beta   90.00
_cell.angle_gamma   90.00
#
_symmetry.space_group_name_H-M   'P 1'
#
loop_
_entity.id
_entity.type
_entity.pdbx_description
1 polymer ?
#
loop_
_entity_poly.entity_id
_entity_poly.type
_entity_poly.pdbx_seq_one_letter_code
_entity_poly.pdbx_strand_id
1 'polypeptide(L)'
;SSTGIPFKEAALAVEHREEWGRFYFKGGLTAMNEKTRELSVPKQNDTYGEWIYERFTTVYLNPSIGAEWKYFGIEAGVLFFTNSGIVSSSLDLNQTYPTHKLRIGNNRRAHFSFSFFNNVPLLSGGNIFDIGIGFGSEENRRLLLWLGLALSTGDDHFFPSLKTSIPFSEKLLLDLRANTGFNGKQFGLAAGVQMII
;
A
#
# COMPACT_ATOMS: atom_id res chain seq x y z
N SER A 1 10.11 17.32 -16.08
CA SER A 1 8.73 16.85 -15.90
C SER A 1 8.71 15.34 -16.13
N SER A 2 8.51 14.54 -15.09
CA SER A 2 8.50 13.07 -15.20
C SER A 2 7.05 12.57 -15.32
N THR A 3 6.57 12.39 -16.54
CA THR A 3 5.22 11.87 -16.85
C THR A 3 5.25 10.37 -17.16
N GLY A 4 5.99 9.59 -16.36
CA GLY A 4 5.99 8.12 -16.46
C GLY A 4 5.17 7.52 -15.31
N ILE A 5 4.50 6.39 -15.56
CA ILE A 5 3.95 5.53 -14.51
C ILE A 5 5.11 5.21 -13.54
N PRO A 6 5.16 5.75 -12.31
CA PRO A 6 6.37 5.66 -11.52
C PRO A 6 6.51 4.29 -10.82
N PHE A 7 5.43 3.49 -10.76
CA PHE A 7 5.41 2.22 -10.04
C PHE A 7 4.50 1.16 -10.71
N LYS A 8 4.88 -0.11 -10.58
CA LYS A 8 4.02 -1.28 -10.82
C LYS A 8 4.18 -2.25 -9.66
N GLU A 9 3.08 -2.76 -9.13
CA GLU A 9 3.09 -3.73 -8.04
C GLU A 9 2.09 -4.85 -8.27
N ALA A 10 2.50 -6.03 -7.86
CA ALA A 10 1.62 -7.18 -7.69
C ALA A 10 1.76 -7.67 -6.25
N ALA A 11 0.63 -7.87 -5.58
CA ALA A 11 0.61 -8.31 -4.19
C ALA A 11 -0.28 -9.54 -3.98
N LEU A 12 0.09 -10.33 -2.98
CA LEU A 12 -0.66 -11.47 -2.49
C LEU A 12 -0.86 -11.30 -0.99
N ALA A 13 -2.06 -11.57 -0.52
CA ALA A 13 -2.36 -11.64 0.89
C ALA A 13 -3.02 -12.97 1.20
N VAL A 14 -2.61 -13.59 2.31
CA VAL A 14 -3.28 -14.74 2.89
C VAL A 14 -3.85 -14.28 4.22
N GLU A 15 -5.15 -14.48 4.40
CA GLU A 15 -5.87 -14.25 5.64
C GLU A 15 -6.28 -15.61 6.22
N HIS A 16 -5.93 -15.86 7.47
CA HIS A 16 -6.43 -16.99 8.25
C HIS A 16 -7.44 -16.51 9.28
N ARG A 17 -8.64 -17.11 9.29
CA ARG A 17 -9.77 -16.65 10.11
C ARG A 17 -10.07 -17.56 11.30
N GLU A 18 -9.89 -17.02 12.52
CA GLU A 18 -10.28 -17.66 13.78
C GLU A 18 -11.44 -16.92 14.47
N GLU A 19 -12.13 -17.53 15.42
CA GLU A 19 -13.25 -16.87 16.12
C GLU A 19 -12.84 -15.56 16.83
N TRP A 20 -11.63 -15.56 17.39
CA TRP A 20 -11.10 -14.47 18.22
C TRP A 20 -10.16 -13.53 17.47
N GLY A 21 -9.77 -13.87 16.23
CA GLY A 21 -8.69 -13.17 15.55
C GLY A 21 -8.60 -13.44 14.06
N ARG A 22 -7.76 -12.64 13.43
CA ARG A 22 -7.41 -12.71 12.03
C ARG A 22 -5.91 -12.58 11.91
N PHE A 23 -5.29 -13.49 11.17
CA PHE A 23 -3.86 -13.44 10.89
C PHE A 23 -3.68 -13.20 9.41
N TYR A 24 -2.81 -12.26 9.08
CA TYR A 24 -2.54 -11.93 7.70
C TYR A 24 -1.05 -12.11 7.43
N PHE A 25 -0.78 -12.71 6.28
CA PHE A 25 0.54 -12.69 5.67
C PHE A 25 0.42 -11.99 4.32
N LYS A 26 0.86 -10.75 4.27
CA LYS A 26 0.81 -9.91 3.07
C LYS A 26 2.20 -9.84 2.47
N GLY A 27 2.33 -9.97 1.16
CA GLY A 27 3.60 -9.79 0.48
C GLY A 27 3.39 -9.31 -0.94
N GLY A 28 4.39 -8.65 -1.51
CA GLY A 28 4.29 -8.16 -2.87
C GLY A 28 5.64 -7.84 -3.48
N LEU A 29 5.63 -7.74 -4.80
CA LEU A 29 6.74 -7.35 -5.63
C LEU A 29 6.42 -5.97 -6.21
N THR A 30 7.28 -4.99 -5.92
CA THR A 30 7.17 -3.64 -6.47
C THR A 30 8.35 -3.36 -7.38
N ALA A 31 8.05 -2.91 -8.60
CA ALA A 31 9.01 -2.31 -9.50
C ALA A 31 8.76 -0.81 -9.58
N MET A 32 9.79 -0.01 -9.31
CA MET A 32 9.67 1.43 -9.27
C MET A 32 10.81 2.13 -9.99
N ASN A 33 10.48 3.29 -10.57
CA ASN A 33 11.47 4.20 -11.12
C ASN A 33 11.69 5.29 -10.09
N GLU A 34 12.87 5.33 -9.49
CA GLU A 34 13.17 6.29 -8.45
C GLU A 34 14.37 7.14 -8.82
N LYS A 35 14.35 8.37 -8.32
CA LYS A 35 15.46 9.29 -8.42
C LYS A 35 16.48 8.91 -7.35
N THR A 36 17.43 8.05 -7.71
CA THR A 36 18.51 7.64 -6.80
C THR A 36 19.66 8.62 -6.90
N ARG A 37 20.45 8.70 -5.82
CA ARG A 37 21.70 9.46 -5.80
C ARG A 37 22.82 8.45 -5.73
N GLU A 38 23.63 8.37 -6.78
CA GLU A 38 24.90 7.67 -6.66
C GLU A 38 25.79 8.46 -5.70
N LEU A 39 26.23 7.79 -4.63
CA LEU A 39 27.38 8.22 -3.85
C LEU A 39 28.63 7.87 -4.67
N SER A 40 28.86 8.59 -5.77
CA SER A 40 30.16 8.54 -6.44
C SER A 40 31.21 9.00 -5.42
N VAL A 41 32.31 8.24 -5.29
CA VAL A 41 33.47 8.62 -4.48
C VAL A 41 33.78 10.09 -4.77
N PRO A 42 33.81 10.99 -3.75
CA PRO A 42 33.87 12.41 -4.00
C PRO A 42 35.14 12.72 -4.80
N LYS A 43 34.96 13.12 -6.06
CA LYS A 43 36.03 13.82 -6.79
C LYS A 43 36.20 15.15 -6.11
N GLN A 44 37.45 15.60 -6.00
CA GLN A 44 37.89 16.70 -5.13
C GLN A 44 37.17 18.05 -5.37
N ASN A 45 36.36 18.18 -6.44
CA ASN A 45 35.60 19.38 -6.80
C ASN A 45 34.09 19.15 -7.07
N ASP A 46 33.55 17.94 -6.84
CA ASP A 46 32.12 17.66 -7.05
C ASP A 46 31.36 17.78 -5.72
N THR A 47 30.74 18.94 -5.48
CA THR A 47 30.03 19.21 -4.23
C THR A 47 28.71 18.43 -4.12
N TYR A 48 28.15 17.92 -5.23
CA TYR A 48 26.91 17.12 -5.24
C TYR A 48 26.91 16.15 -6.44
N GLY A 49 26.91 14.83 -6.18
CA GLY A 49 26.72 13.81 -7.23
C GLY A 49 25.43 14.01 -8.04
N GLU A 50 25.47 13.64 -9.33
CA GLU A 50 24.33 13.77 -10.24
C GLU A 50 23.16 12.88 -9.79
N TRP A 51 21.94 13.37 -10.00
CA TRP A 51 20.73 12.59 -9.77
C TRP A 51 20.44 11.72 -10.98
N ILE A 52 20.43 10.41 -10.80
CA ILE A 52 20.06 9.45 -11.84
C ILE A 52 18.68 8.84 -11.54
N TYR A 53 17.98 8.42 -12.59
CA TYR A 53 16.76 7.63 -12.43
C TYR A 53 17.11 6.17 -12.63
N GLU A 54 17.01 5.40 -11.54
CA GLU A 54 17.22 3.96 -11.60
C GLU A 54 15.90 3.24 -11.40
N ARG A 55 15.73 2.18 -12.20
CA ARG A 55 14.65 1.24 -12.02
C ARG A 55 15.11 0.17 -11.07
N PHE A 56 14.42 0.00 -9.96
CA PHE A 56 14.69 -1.10 -9.05
C PHE A 56 13.45 -1.92 -8.75
N THR A 57 13.70 -3.12 -8.24
CA THR A 57 12.67 -4.07 -7.82
C THR A 57 12.93 -4.47 -6.37
N THR A 58 11.88 -4.43 -5.56
CA THR A 58 11.93 -4.85 -4.16
C THR A 58 10.77 -5.78 -3.86
N VAL A 59 10.99 -6.70 -2.93
CA VAL A 59 9.93 -7.52 -2.34
C VAL A 59 9.68 -6.98 -0.94
N TYR A 60 8.42 -6.99 -0.52
CA TYR A 60 8.07 -6.68 0.85
C TYR A 60 7.23 -7.80 1.46
N LEU A 61 7.33 -7.92 2.78
CA LEU A 61 6.56 -8.83 3.60
C LEU A 61 5.95 -8.06 4.76
N ASN A 62 4.69 -8.33 5.06
CA ASN A 62 3.94 -7.69 6.13
C ASN A 62 3.08 -8.74 6.85
N PRO A 63 3.69 -9.49 7.79
CA PRO A 63 2.92 -10.25 8.77
C PRO A 63 2.15 -9.29 9.68
N SER A 64 0.86 -9.56 9.85
CA SER A 64 0.02 -8.78 10.74
C SER A 64 -1.05 -9.64 11.43
N ILE A 65 -1.55 -9.12 12.54
CA ILE A 65 -2.63 -9.72 13.31
C ILE A 65 -3.71 -8.66 13.50
N GLY A 66 -4.97 -9.08 13.45
CA GLY A 66 -6.09 -8.21 13.67
C GLY A 66 -7.25 -8.89 14.36
N ALA A 67 -8.20 -8.07 14.80
CA ALA A 67 -9.50 -8.50 15.27
C ALA A 67 -10.56 -7.78 14.45
N GLU A 68 -11.47 -8.54 13.83
CA GLU A 68 -12.58 -8.01 13.05
C GLU A 68 -13.92 -8.38 13.69
N TRP A 69 -14.66 -7.36 14.08
CA TRP A 69 -16.02 -7.43 14.58
C TRP A 69 -16.96 -6.73 13.59
N LYS A 70 -18.27 -6.97 13.68
CA LYS A 70 -19.24 -6.40 12.74
C LYS A 70 -19.09 -4.89 12.53
N TYR A 71 -18.81 -4.15 13.61
CA TYR A 71 -18.73 -2.69 13.59
C TYR A 71 -17.34 -2.11 13.87
N PHE A 72 -16.35 -2.96 14.13
CA PHE A 72 -15.02 -2.52 14.51
C PHE A 72 -13.97 -3.46 13.92
N GLY A 73 -12.86 -2.92 13.46
CA GLY A 73 -11.72 -3.71 13.03
C GLY A 73 -10.44 -3.03 13.44
N ILE A 74 -9.51 -3.79 13.98
CA ILE A 74 -8.14 -3.32 14.24
C ILE A 74 -7.16 -4.33 13.67
N GLU A 75 -6.08 -3.84 13.08
CA GLU A 75 -4.98 -4.65 12.59
C GLU A 75 -3.66 -3.97 12.96
N ALA A 76 -2.67 -4.75 13.36
CA ALA A 76 -1.31 -4.30 13.62
C ALA A 76 -0.32 -5.32 13.06
N GLY A 77 0.78 -4.83 12.49
CA GLY A 77 1.79 -5.68 11.87
C GLY A 77 3.10 -4.95 11.68
N VAL A 78 3.97 -5.58 10.91
CA VAL A 78 5.33 -5.10 10.69
C VAL A 78 5.70 -5.33 9.23
N LEU A 79 6.15 -4.28 8.56
CA LEU A 79 6.58 -4.29 7.16
C LEU A 79 8.10 -4.42 7.07
N PHE A 80 8.53 -5.39 6.28
CA PHE A 80 9.92 -5.65 5.93
C PHE A 80 10.12 -5.52 4.43
N PHE A 81 11.27 -5.01 4.00
CA PHE A 81 11.71 -5.00 2.61
C PHE A 81 12.92 -5.91 2.44
N THR A 82 13.02 -6.61 1.31
CA THR A 82 14.11 -7.58 1.07
C THR A 82 15.37 -6.94 0.49
N ASN A 83 15.30 -5.70 -0.01
CA ASN A 83 16.41 -5.03 -0.68
C ASN A 83 16.85 -3.78 0.11
N SER A 84 17.67 -4.01 1.14
CA SER A 84 18.17 -2.98 2.07
C SER A 84 19.40 -2.21 1.57
N GLY A 85 19.53 -2.02 0.25
CA GLY A 85 20.67 -1.33 -0.36
C GLY A 85 20.33 -0.01 -1.04
N ILE A 86 19.03 0.32 -1.16
CA ILE A 86 18.55 1.45 -1.95
C ILE A 86 17.99 2.50 -0.99
N VAL A 87 18.75 3.58 -0.82
CA VAL A 87 18.29 4.76 -0.08
C VAL A 87 17.43 5.60 -1.02
N SER A 88 16.13 5.33 -1.00
CA SER A 88 15.12 6.16 -1.62
C SER A 88 15.02 7.50 -0.89
N SER A 89 14.72 8.59 -1.61
CA SER A 89 14.48 9.92 -1.01
C SER A 89 13.18 9.99 -0.19
N SER A 90 12.35 8.94 -0.23
CA SER A 90 10.96 8.99 0.21
C SER A 90 10.56 7.84 1.13
N LEU A 91 11.25 6.71 1.09
CA LEU A 91 11.03 5.59 2.00
C LEU A 91 12.35 4.82 2.21
N ASP A 92 12.83 4.72 3.44
CA ASP A 92 14.05 3.95 3.72
C ASP A 92 13.74 2.44 3.69
N LEU A 93 14.05 1.79 2.57
CA LEU A 93 13.83 0.35 2.37
C LEU A 93 14.75 -0.53 3.24
N ASN A 94 15.65 0.07 4.02
CA ASN A 94 16.49 -0.64 4.98
C ASN A 94 15.82 -0.73 6.35
N GLN A 95 14.72 0.01 6.55
CA GLN A 95 14.01 0.06 7.82
C GLN A 95 12.82 -0.88 7.84
N THR A 96 12.47 -1.24 9.07
CA THR A 96 11.25 -1.98 9.38
C THR A 96 10.19 -0.98 9.83
N TYR A 97 8.99 -1.03 9.24
CA TYR A 97 7.92 -0.09 9.54
C TYR A 97 6.77 -0.76 10.31
N PRO A 98 6.22 -0.13 11.35
CA PRO A 98 4.99 -0.62 11.95
C PRO A 98 3.84 -0.44 10.95
N THR A 99 2.92 -1.38 10.92
CA THR A 99 1.71 -1.28 10.09
C THR A 99 0.50 -1.34 10.98
N HIS A 100 -0.53 -0.56 10.66
CA HIS A 100 -1.76 -0.56 11.43
C HIS A 100 -2.96 -0.14 10.61
N LYS A 101 -4.12 -0.65 11.00
CA LYS A 101 -5.40 -0.31 10.41
C LYS A 101 -6.45 -0.25 11.50
N LEU A 102 -7.32 0.76 11.40
CA LEU A 102 -8.50 0.93 12.21
C LEU A 102 -9.71 1.06 11.28
N ARG A 103 -10.78 0.36 11.60
CA ARG A 103 -12.08 0.42 10.92
C ARG A 103 -13.18 0.62 11.95
N ILE A 104 -14.05 1.59 11.72
CA ILE A 104 -15.23 1.85 12.52
C ILE A 104 -16.45 1.89 11.60
N GLY A 105 -17.49 1.14 11.92
CA GLY A 105 -18.68 0.96 11.07
C GLY A 105 -18.75 -0.44 10.48
N ASN A 106 -19.67 -0.72 9.55
CA ASN A 106 -19.87 -2.06 8.99
C ASN A 106 -19.06 -2.24 7.69
N ASN A 107 -18.20 -3.28 7.66
CA ASN A 107 -17.32 -3.56 6.52
C ASN A 107 -18.08 -3.81 5.21
N ARG A 108 -19.35 -4.22 5.28
CA ARG A 108 -20.22 -4.52 4.12
C ARG A 108 -21.20 -3.41 3.76
N ARG A 109 -21.29 -2.33 4.55
CA ARG A 109 -22.24 -1.23 4.31
C ARG A 109 -21.56 0.12 4.22
N ALA A 110 -21.10 0.61 5.38
CA ALA A 110 -20.47 1.92 5.50
C ALA A 110 -19.51 1.84 6.68
N HIS A 111 -18.27 2.24 6.47
CA HIS A 111 -17.27 2.30 7.51
C HIS A 111 -16.30 3.44 7.25
N PHE A 112 -15.84 4.06 8.33
CA PHE A 112 -14.64 4.87 8.32
C PHE A 112 -13.43 3.96 8.49
N SER A 113 -12.33 4.27 7.82
CA SER A 113 -11.07 3.58 8.05
C SER A 113 -9.89 4.54 8.03
N PHE A 114 -8.90 4.18 8.83
CA PHE A 114 -7.60 4.78 8.91
C PHE A 114 -6.55 3.67 8.76
N SER A 115 -5.53 3.86 7.94
CA SER A 115 -4.48 2.86 7.76
C SER A 115 -3.12 3.48 7.53
N PHE A 116 -2.08 2.82 8.05
CA PHE A 116 -0.68 3.11 7.82
C PHE A 116 0.04 1.82 7.41
N PHE A 117 0.63 1.80 6.22
CA PHE A 117 1.31 0.64 5.61
C PHE A 117 0.54 -0.68 5.69
N ASN A 118 -0.79 -0.64 5.65
CA ASN A 118 -1.62 -1.84 5.82
C ASN A 118 -2.33 -2.29 4.53
N ASN A 119 -2.02 -1.62 3.43
CA ASN A 119 -2.62 -1.84 2.14
C ASN A 119 -2.08 -3.09 1.43
N VAL A 120 -2.92 -3.69 0.59
CA VAL A 120 -2.57 -4.74 -0.38
C VAL A 120 -3.18 -4.34 -1.72
N PRO A 121 -2.38 -3.97 -2.73
CA PRO A 121 -0.92 -3.72 -2.71
C PRO A 121 -0.54 -2.51 -1.84
N LEU A 122 0.73 -2.38 -1.46
CA LEU A 122 1.23 -1.54 -0.38
C LEU A 122 1.95 -0.25 -0.84
N LEU A 123 2.46 -0.18 -2.07
CA LEU A 123 3.29 0.95 -2.56
C LEU A 123 2.77 1.59 -3.86
N SER A 124 2.58 0.83 -4.93
CA SER A 124 1.90 1.30 -6.14
C SER A 124 0.41 1.24 -5.85
N GLY A 125 -0.32 2.35 -5.97
CA GLY A 125 -1.75 2.44 -5.64
C GLY A 125 -2.13 2.15 -4.17
N GLY A 126 -1.21 1.58 -3.38
CA GLY A 126 -1.26 1.41 -1.94
C GLY A 126 -0.49 2.54 -1.30
N ASN A 127 -1.18 3.39 -0.56
CA ASN A 127 -0.59 4.58 0.01
C ASN A 127 0.10 4.22 1.33
N ILE A 128 1.09 5.02 1.74
CA ILE A 128 1.71 4.93 3.07
C ILE A 128 0.65 5.10 4.13
N PHE A 129 -0.20 6.10 3.94
CA PHE A 129 -1.27 6.45 4.86
C PHE A 129 -2.57 6.66 4.11
N ASP A 130 -3.68 6.26 4.72
CA ASP A 130 -5.01 6.55 4.21
C ASP A 130 -5.99 6.88 5.32
N ILE A 131 -6.93 7.75 4.96
CA ILE A 131 -8.07 8.10 5.79
C ILE A 131 -9.29 8.31 4.89
N GLY A 132 -10.41 7.67 5.21
CA GLY A 132 -11.56 7.73 4.33
C GLY A 132 -12.72 6.85 4.74
N ILE A 133 -13.67 6.73 3.83
CA ILE A 133 -14.93 6.03 4.04
C ILE A 133 -15.09 4.96 2.97
N GLY A 134 -15.32 3.74 3.42
CA GLY A 134 -15.72 2.60 2.60
C GLY A 134 -17.23 2.43 2.59
N PHE A 135 -17.77 2.12 1.43
CA PHE A 135 -19.17 1.87 1.16
C PHE A 135 -19.31 0.52 0.44
N GLY A 136 -20.39 -0.18 0.75
CA GLY A 136 -20.73 -1.45 0.14
C GLY A 136 -22.22 -1.71 0.30
N SER A 137 -22.67 -2.85 -0.23
CA SER A 137 -24.02 -3.32 -0.01
C SER A 137 -23.97 -4.75 0.53
N GLU A 138 -24.69 -4.99 1.63
CA GLU A 138 -24.87 -6.35 2.15
C GLU A 138 -25.67 -7.23 1.18
N GLU A 139 -26.59 -6.63 0.41
CA GLU A 139 -27.39 -7.30 -0.63
C GLU A 139 -26.56 -7.53 -1.89
N ASN A 140 -25.78 -6.53 -2.30
CA ASN A 140 -24.89 -6.62 -3.44
C ASN A 140 -23.44 -6.81 -2.98
N ARG A 141 -23.12 -8.06 -2.61
CA ARG A 141 -21.79 -8.49 -2.15
C ARG A 141 -20.68 -8.31 -3.19
N ARG A 142 -20.95 -7.79 -4.39
CA ARG A 142 -20.02 -7.83 -5.54
C ARG A 142 -18.98 -6.72 -5.55
N LEU A 143 -19.17 -5.66 -4.76
CA LEU A 143 -18.25 -4.52 -4.77
C LEU A 143 -18.21 -3.82 -3.41
N LEU A 144 -17.01 -3.65 -2.87
CA LEU A 144 -16.73 -2.71 -1.80
C LEU A 144 -15.90 -1.58 -2.39
N LEU A 145 -16.31 -0.34 -2.17
CA LEU A 145 -15.68 0.85 -2.72
C LEU A 145 -15.24 1.75 -1.59
N TRP A 146 -14.05 2.31 -1.68
CA TRP A 146 -13.49 3.17 -0.66
C TRP A 146 -13.00 4.47 -1.29
N LEU A 147 -13.34 5.58 -0.63
CA LEU A 147 -13.01 6.93 -1.06
C LEU A 147 -12.37 7.66 0.11
N GLY A 148 -11.30 8.39 -0.14
CA GLY A 148 -10.66 9.16 0.91
C GLY A 148 -9.43 9.92 0.45
N LEU A 149 -8.64 10.31 1.43
CA LEU A 149 -7.36 10.97 1.25
C LEU A 149 -6.25 10.00 1.56
N ALA A 150 -5.15 10.15 0.85
CA ALA A 150 -4.00 9.30 1.03
C ALA A 150 -2.68 10.03 0.82
N LEU A 151 -1.61 9.47 1.36
CA LEU A 151 -0.23 9.94 1.25
C LEU A 151 0.64 8.82 0.70
N SER A 152 1.40 9.07 -0.36
CA SER A 152 2.26 8.09 -1.05
C SER A 152 3.74 8.38 -0.81
N THR A 153 4.60 7.41 -1.13
CA THR A 153 6.04 7.61 -1.18
C THR A 153 6.37 8.68 -2.23
N GLY A 154 6.98 9.79 -1.78
CA GLY A 154 7.45 10.87 -2.66
C GLY A 154 6.43 11.97 -2.92
N ASP A 155 5.30 11.94 -2.22
CA ASP A 155 4.37 13.06 -2.13
C ASP A 155 4.42 13.66 -0.70
N ASP A 156 4.52 14.98 -0.61
CA ASP A 156 4.52 15.70 0.68
C ASP A 156 3.11 16.13 1.11
N HIS A 157 2.09 15.80 0.32
CA HIS A 157 0.71 16.27 0.50
C HIS A 157 -0.28 15.14 0.28
N PHE A 158 -1.40 15.21 1.01
CA PHE A 158 -2.53 14.33 0.80
C PHE A 158 -3.17 14.55 -0.58
N PHE A 159 -3.60 13.45 -1.20
CA PHE A 159 -4.34 13.45 -2.46
C PHE A 159 -5.57 12.52 -2.40
N PRO A 160 -6.58 12.73 -3.26
CA PRO A 160 -7.73 11.83 -3.35
C PRO A 160 -7.34 10.42 -3.82
N SER A 161 -7.86 9.40 -3.16
CA SER A 161 -7.63 8.00 -3.53
C SER A 161 -8.94 7.21 -3.60
N LEU A 162 -8.99 6.30 -4.57
CA LEU A 162 -10.06 5.34 -4.78
C LEU A 162 -9.49 3.93 -4.63
N LYS A 163 -10.15 3.11 -3.83
CA LYS A 163 -9.85 1.69 -3.70
C LYS A 163 -11.12 0.88 -3.87
N THR A 164 -11.00 -0.32 -4.41
CA THR A 164 -12.11 -1.23 -4.50
C THR A 164 -11.69 -2.67 -4.29
N SER A 165 -12.56 -3.43 -3.65
CA SER A 165 -12.38 -4.84 -3.40
C SER A 165 -13.54 -5.60 -4.05
N ILE A 166 -13.19 -6.53 -4.94
CA ILE A 166 -14.13 -7.35 -5.71
C ILE A 166 -14.00 -8.79 -5.22
N PRO A 167 -14.96 -9.31 -4.42
CA PRO A 167 -14.93 -10.71 -4.03
C PRO A 167 -15.28 -11.58 -5.24
N PHE A 168 -14.34 -12.43 -5.63
CA PHE A 168 -14.54 -13.43 -6.68
C PHE A 168 -15.22 -14.69 -6.12
N SER A 169 -14.93 -15.03 -4.86
CA SER A 169 -15.60 -16.08 -4.10
C SER A 169 -15.58 -15.76 -2.60
N GLU A 170 -16.11 -16.64 -1.75
CA GLU A 170 -15.99 -16.51 -0.29
C GLU A 170 -14.54 -16.59 0.20
N LYS A 171 -13.64 -17.18 -0.60
CA LYS A 171 -12.24 -17.41 -0.28
C LYS A 171 -11.26 -16.53 -1.05
N LEU A 172 -11.74 -15.77 -2.05
CA LEU A 172 -10.87 -15.01 -2.94
C LEU A 172 -11.44 -13.62 -3.18
N LEU A 173 -10.59 -12.64 -2.98
CA LEU A 173 -10.90 -11.23 -3.17
C LEU A 173 -9.81 -10.58 -4.02
N LEU A 174 -10.23 -9.75 -4.98
CA LEU A 174 -9.35 -8.94 -5.80
C LEU A 174 -9.40 -7.50 -5.30
N ASP A 175 -8.27 -6.99 -4.84
CA ASP A 175 -8.10 -5.60 -4.42
C ASP A 175 -7.53 -4.78 -5.57
N LEU A 176 -8.26 -3.78 -6.01
CA LEU A 176 -7.85 -2.84 -7.05
C LEU A 176 -7.70 -1.45 -6.45
N ARG A 177 -6.62 -0.77 -6.82
CA ARG A 177 -6.32 0.56 -6.31
C ARG A 177 -5.84 1.45 -7.43
N ALA A 178 -6.26 2.70 -7.36
CA ALA A 178 -5.80 3.75 -8.24
C ALA A 178 -5.44 4.99 -7.41
N ASN A 179 -4.30 5.57 -7.72
CA ASN A 179 -3.92 6.88 -7.21
C ASN A 179 -3.47 7.80 -8.35
N THR A 180 -3.72 9.09 -8.17
CA THR A 180 -3.35 10.15 -9.14
C THR A 180 -2.27 11.08 -8.59
N GLY A 181 -1.81 10.84 -7.35
CA GLY A 181 -0.81 11.66 -6.67
C GLY A 181 -1.26 13.11 -6.50
N PHE A 182 -0.41 13.92 -5.89
CA PHE A 182 -0.66 15.36 -5.80
C PHE A 182 -0.35 16.04 -7.15
N ASN A 183 -1.31 16.80 -7.70
CA ASN A 183 -1.20 17.49 -8.99
C ASN A 183 -0.82 16.60 -10.19
N GLY A 184 -1.24 15.32 -10.19
CA GLY A 184 -0.97 14.40 -11.30
C GLY A 184 0.51 13.98 -11.42
N LYS A 185 1.33 14.23 -10.39
CA LYS A 185 2.77 13.93 -10.40
C LYS A 185 3.07 12.44 -10.26
N GLN A 186 2.13 11.64 -9.73
CA GLN A 186 2.28 10.20 -9.58
C GLN A 186 1.00 9.49 -9.99
N PHE A 187 1.06 8.54 -10.92
CA PHE A 187 -0.09 7.70 -11.25
C PHE A 187 0.24 6.23 -11.05
N GLY A 188 -0.53 5.56 -10.21
CA GLY A 188 -0.34 4.16 -9.86
C GLY A 188 -1.62 3.37 -10.00
N LEU A 189 -1.52 2.22 -10.65
CA LEU A 189 -2.53 1.18 -10.65
C LEU A 189 -1.96 -0.06 -10.01
N ALA A 190 -2.76 -0.70 -9.17
CA ALA A 190 -2.29 -1.84 -8.42
C ALA A 190 -3.40 -2.86 -8.22
N ALA A 191 -3.01 -4.12 -8.29
CA ALA A 191 -3.89 -5.25 -8.06
C ALA A 191 -3.27 -6.20 -7.04
N GLY A 192 -4.06 -6.61 -6.08
CA GLY A 192 -3.71 -7.62 -5.09
C GLY A 192 -4.75 -8.73 -5.07
N VAL A 193 -4.32 -9.96 -4.79
CA VAL A 193 -5.25 -11.07 -4.52
C VAL A 193 -5.15 -11.43 -3.06
N GLN A 194 -6.28 -11.44 -2.38
CA GLN A 194 -6.41 -11.91 -1.01
C GLN A 194 -7.11 -13.27 -0.99
N MET A 195 -6.42 -14.27 -0.46
CA MET A 195 -6.96 -15.58 -0.16
C MET A 195 -7.39 -15.66 1.30
N ILE A 196 -8.58 -16.17 1.54
CA ILE A 196 -9.14 -16.36 2.88
C ILE A 196 -9.20 -17.87 3.14
N ILE A 197 -8.54 -18.29 4.22
CA ILE A 197 -8.47 -19.65 4.71
C ILE A 197 -9.30 -19.77 5.98
#